data_AF-A0A842MZD9-F1
#
_entry.id   AF-A0A842MZD9-F1
#
_cell.length_a   1.000
_cell.length_b   1.000
_cell.length_c   1.000
_cell.angle_alpha   90.00
_cell.angle_beta   90.00
_cell.angle_gamma   90.00
#
_symmetry.space_group_name_H-M   'P 1'
#
loop_
_entity.id
_entity.type
_entity.pdbx_description
1 polymer ?
#
loop_
_entity_poly.entity_id
_entity_poly.type
_entity_poly.pdbx_seq_one_letter_code
_entity_poly.pdbx_strand_id
1 'polypeptide(L)' 'MDDSRFEANNVNPIDRIDRIEAYVKANVGCSEDEVADALGLHLFDVLEGLHELERLGRLRSEPL' A
#
# COMPACT_ATOMS: atom_id res chain seq x y z
N MET A 1 5.37 -31.08 8.72
CA MET A 1 5.31 -30.49 7.37
C MET A 1 3.85 -30.54 6.94
N ASP A 2 3.46 -29.62 6.04
CA ASP A 2 2.10 -29.15 5.68
C ASP A 2 1.66 -27.92 6.50
N ASP A 3 2.10 -26.71 6.15
CA ASP A 3 1.60 -25.81 5.06
C ASP A 3 0.14 -25.37 5.24
N SER A 4 -0.19 -24.77 6.37
CA SER A 4 -1.26 -23.75 6.39
C SER A 4 -0.70 -22.46 5.78
N ARG A 5 -0.53 -22.51 4.45
CA ARG A 5 -0.19 -21.42 3.55
C ARG A 5 -1.11 -20.25 3.83
N PHE A 6 -0.49 -19.10 4.12
CA PHE A 6 -0.97 -17.75 3.82
C PHE A 6 -2.47 -17.70 3.54
N GLU A 7 -3.25 -17.37 4.56
CA GLU A 7 -4.61 -16.87 4.35
C GLU A 7 -4.51 -15.73 3.34
N ALA A 8 -4.91 -16.02 2.10
CA ALA A 8 -5.02 -15.07 1.03
C ALA A 8 -6.03 -14.04 1.51
N ASN A 9 -5.49 -12.98 2.10
CA ASN A 9 -6.22 -11.89 2.70
C ASN A 9 -7.03 -11.29 1.57
N ASN A 10 -8.31 -11.64 1.51
CA ASN A 10 -9.29 -11.21 0.52
C ASN A 10 -9.65 -9.75 0.80
N VAL A 11 -8.63 -8.89 0.85
CA VAL A 11 -8.74 -7.45 1.04
C VAL A 11 -9.35 -6.95 -0.25
N ASN A 12 -10.60 -6.51 -0.16
CA ASN A 12 -11.30 -5.89 -1.26
C ASN A 12 -10.39 -4.80 -1.84
N PRO A 13 -10.07 -4.77 -3.16
CA PRO A 13 -9.05 -3.87 -3.71
C PRO A 13 -9.30 -2.39 -3.41
N ILE A 14 -10.56 -2.00 -3.19
CA ILE A 14 -10.96 -0.67 -2.73
C ILE A 14 -10.43 -0.38 -1.31
N ASP A 15 -10.52 -1.36 -0.40
CA ASP A 15 -10.02 -1.26 0.98
C ASP A 15 -8.49 -1.12 1.04
N ARG A 16 -7.79 -1.75 0.09
CA ARG A 16 -6.32 -1.70 0.01
C ARG A 16 -5.81 -0.29 -0.31
N ILE A 17 -6.38 0.36 -1.33
CA ILE A 17 -5.95 1.70 -1.75
C ILE A 17 -6.24 2.73 -0.66
N ASP A 18 -7.42 2.67 -0.04
CA ASP A 18 -7.80 3.57 1.05
C ASP A 18 -6.88 3.38 2.28
N ARG A 19 -6.45 2.15 2.58
CA ARG A 19 -5.48 1.86 3.66
C ARG A 19 -4.09 2.42 3.35
N ILE A 20 -3.60 2.29 2.12
CA ILE A 20 -2.33 2.89 1.67
C ILE A 20 -2.41 4.42 1.81
N GLU A 21 -3.50 5.04 1.33
CA GLU A 21 -3.71 6.48 1.42
C GLU A 21 -3.70 6.98 2.87
N ALA A 22 -4.45 6.29 3.75
CA ALA A 22 -4.54 6.65 5.17
C ALA A 22 -3.17 6.56 5.86
N TYR A 23 -2.39 5.52 5.57
CA TYR A 23 -1.08 5.32 6.19
C TYR A 23 -0.07 6.37 5.74
N VAL A 24 0.03 6.64 4.43
CA VAL A 24 0.98 7.62 3.88
C VAL A 24 0.66 9.03 4.37
N LYS A 25 -0.63 9.39 4.47
CA LYS A 25 -1.05 10.69 5.03
C LYS A 25 -0.71 10.83 6.51
N ALA A 26 -0.74 9.74 7.26
CA ALA A 26 -0.38 9.75 8.68
C ALA A 26 1.15 9.73 8.90
N ASN A 27 1.92 9.20 7.95
CA ASN A 27 3.38 9.01 8.06
C ASN A 27 4.12 9.70 6.90
N VAL A 28 4.07 11.03 6.88
CA VAL A 28 4.73 11.82 5.83
C VAL A 28 6.24 11.53 5.80
N GLY A 29 6.76 11.22 4.60
CA GLY A 29 8.16 10.88 4.40
C GLY A 29 8.50 9.40 4.61
N CYS A 30 7.51 8.53 4.83
CA CYS A 30 7.74 7.09 4.81
C CYS A 30 8.10 6.61 3.40
N SER A 31 9.00 5.65 3.34
CA SER A 31 9.34 4.89 2.14
C SER A 31 8.25 3.86 1.81
N GLU A 32 8.22 3.40 0.57
CA GLU A 32 7.27 2.41 0.09
C GLU A 32 7.45 1.05 0.79
N ASP A 33 8.69 0.68 1.14
CA ASP A 33 8.99 -0.51 1.94
C ASP A 33 8.37 -0.42 3.35
N GLU A 34 8.43 0.75 4.00
CA GLU A 34 7.80 0.95 5.31
C GLU A 34 6.26 0.84 5.24
N VAL A 35 5.66 1.27 4.13
CA VAL A 35 4.21 1.10 3.90
C VAL A 35 3.86 -0.37 3.71
N ALA A 36 4.66 -1.11 2.92
CA ALA A 36 4.46 -2.53 2.67
C ALA A 36 4.54 -3.36 3.96
N ASP A 37 5.58 -3.12 4.76
CA ASP A 37 5.79 -3.79 6.04
C ASP A 37 4.65 -3.46 7.03
N ALA A 38 4.27 -2.19 7.14
CA ALA A 38 3.24 -1.77 8.09
C ALA A 38 1.83 -2.28 7.75
N LEU A 39 1.51 -2.41 6.45
CA LEU A 39 0.19 -2.86 6.00
C LEU A 39 0.11 -4.37 5.73
N GLY A 40 1.25 -5.08 5.79
CA GLY A 40 1.35 -6.49 5.43
C GLY A 40 1.04 -6.74 3.96
N LEU A 41 1.45 -5.82 3.09
CA LEU A 41 1.22 -5.85 1.65
C LEU A 41 2.51 -6.19 0.90
N HIS A 42 2.38 -6.73 -0.30
CA HIS A 42 3.54 -6.81 -1.19
C HIS A 42 3.92 -5.41 -1.67
N LEU A 43 5.22 -5.14 -1.79
CA LEU A 43 5.73 -3.87 -2.31
C LEU A 43 5.11 -3.51 -3.67
N PHE A 44 4.89 -4.50 -4.53
CA PHE A 44 4.22 -4.30 -5.83
C PHE A 44 2.79 -3.73 -5.67
N ASP A 45 2.01 -4.25 -4.72
CA ASP A 45 0.65 -3.76 -4.46
C ASP A 45 0.64 -2.34 -3.88
N VAL A 46 1.65 -2.01 -3.08
CA VAL A 46 1.86 -0.66 -2.55
C VAL A 46 2.18 0.31 -3.68
N LEU A 47 3.14 -0.03 -4.54
CA LEU A 47 3.51 0.80 -5.69
C LEU A 47 2.33 1.02 -6.65
N GLU A 48 1.55 -0.03 -6.94
CA GLU A 48 0.33 0.08 -7.74
C GLU A 48 -0.70 1.01 -7.07
N GLY A 49 -0.91 0.86 -5.75
CA GLY A 49 -1.83 1.72 -5.01
C GLY A 49 -1.39 3.18 -4.95
N LEU A 50 -0.11 3.45 -4.74
CA LEU A 50 0.46 4.80 -4.76
C LEU A 50 0.32 5.44 -6.14
N HIS A 51 0.63 4.70 -7.21
CA HIS A 51 0.46 5.18 -8.57
C HIS A 51 -1.01 5.53 -8.88
N GLU A 52 -1.96 4.71 -8.45
CA GLU A 52 -3.38 5.00 -8.62
C GLU A 52 -3.81 6.24 -7.83
N LEU A 53 -3.32 6.41 -6.60
CA LEU A 53 -3.59 7.61 -5.78
C LEU A 53 -3.03 8.89 -6.42
N GLU A 54 -1.86 8.83 -7.05
CA GLU A 54 -1.30 9.94 -7.84
C GLU A 54 -2.13 10.22 -9.09
N ARG A 55 -2.52 9.16 -9.82
CA ARG A 55 -3.37 9.28 -11.02
C ARG A 55 -4.72 9.92 -10.70
N LEU A 56 -5.27 9.66 -9.50
CA LEU A 56 -6.48 10.26 -8.97
C LEU A 56 -6.27 11.67 -8.37
N GLY A 57 -5.02 12.14 -8.27
CA GLY A 57 -4.66 13.44 -7.69
C GLY A 57 -4.81 13.52 -6.16
N ARG A 58 -4.86 12.36 -5.49
CA ARG A 58 -4.99 12.26 -4.02
C ARG A 58 -3.65 12.32 -3.30
N LEU A 59 -2.58 11.93 -3.97
CA LEU A 59 -1.19 12.09 -3.55
C LEU A 59 -0.40 12.87 -4.60
N ARG A 60 0.70 13.50 -4.17
CA ARG A 60 1.70 14.09 -5.05
C ARG A 60 3.06 13.56 -4.63
N SER A 61 3.75 12.88 -5.53
CA SER A 61 5.16 12.56 -5.36
C SER A 61 5.98 13.84 -5.44
N GLU A 62 6.98 13.95 -4.56
CA GLU A 62 8.00 14.97 -4.69
C GLU A 62 8.88 14.64 -5.91
N PRO A 63 9.25 15.63 -6.74
CA PRO A 63 10.16 15.39 -7.86
C PRO A 63 11.53 14.97 -7.31
N LEU A 64 12.06 13.85 -7.84
CA LEU A 64 13.41 13.34 -7.57
C LEU A 64 14.52 14.34 -7.93
#